data_AF-A0A0X3NWX5-F1
#
_entry.id   AF-A0A0X3NWX5-F1
#
_cell.length_a   1.000
_cell.length_b   1.000
_cell.length_c   1.000
_cell.angle_alpha   90.00
_cell.angle_beta   90.00
_cell.angle_gamma   90.00
#
_symmetry.space_group_name_H-M   'P 1'
#
loop_
_entity.id
_entity.type
_entity.pdbx_description
1 polymer ?
#
loop_
_entity_poly.entity_id
_entity_poly.type
_entity_poly.pdbx_seq_one_letter_code
_entity_poly.pdbx_strand_id
1 'polypeptide(L)'
;MSGLPMRNEGNFIVRLGHLVAWMGQQAEDLGVEVYPGTAASEVLFGKDGQVIGLATNDVGINKDGSPKDAFERGMEILAKQTIFAEGCHGHLTKKVIKKFNLREDSPLQTYGIGFKELWEIKESGWSPGHVEHGIGWPMSNGNYGGYFIYHYAGESPLIAFGFVMGLDYENPYQNPYKEFQRLKQHPHFDRLLDGGNRVAYGARALAEGGYQSIPKLTMPGGLLVGCTAGFLNVPKIKGVHNALRSGRIAAESVYKHICGDDNSEKSQEVLSYPVALKNSPVWKELYDVRNIRPSMDALGLGMFGCVLYTGLIWYFLRGKEPWTFKLKGN
;
A
#
# COMPACT_ATOMS: atom_id res chain seq x y z
N MET A 1 -15.81 -1.29 -24.25
CA MET A 1 -14.97 -0.31 -23.51
C MET A 1 -13.85 -1.03 -22.75
N SER A 2 -12.86 -1.59 -23.46
CA SER A 2 -11.72 -2.26 -22.83
C SER A 2 -10.66 -1.26 -22.39
N GLY A 3 -10.05 -1.48 -21.21
CA GLY A 3 -8.83 -0.78 -20.80
C GLY A 3 -9.00 0.45 -19.91
N LEU A 4 -10.17 0.71 -19.30
CA LEU A 4 -10.27 1.67 -18.19
C LEU A 4 -9.68 1.06 -16.90
N PRO A 5 -9.02 1.86 -16.05
CA PRO A 5 -8.39 1.34 -14.83
C PRO A 5 -9.41 0.69 -13.88
N MET A 6 -10.63 1.23 -13.81
CA MET A 6 -11.69 0.76 -12.92
C MET A 6 -12.42 -0.50 -13.39
N ARG A 7 -12.04 -1.12 -14.52
CA ARG A 7 -12.65 -2.38 -14.95
C ARG A 7 -12.13 -3.53 -14.09
N ASN A 8 -13.05 -4.30 -13.52
CA ASN A 8 -12.73 -5.37 -12.55
C ASN A 8 -12.91 -6.80 -13.07
N GLU A 9 -13.22 -7.00 -14.36
CA GLU A 9 -13.33 -8.32 -14.96
C GLU A 9 -12.08 -9.18 -14.76
N GLY A 10 -12.25 -10.45 -14.40
CA GLY A 10 -11.18 -11.38 -14.07
C GLY A 10 -10.53 -11.18 -12.69
N ASN A 11 -11.04 -10.26 -11.85
CA ASN A 11 -10.56 -10.08 -10.48
C ASN A 11 -11.51 -10.73 -9.45
N PHE A 12 -11.03 -10.84 -8.21
CA PHE A 12 -11.76 -11.39 -7.08
C PHE A 12 -12.00 -10.33 -6.01
N ILE A 13 -13.16 -10.40 -5.35
CA ILE A 13 -13.39 -9.69 -4.09
C ILE A 13 -12.91 -10.60 -2.96
N VAL A 14 -11.95 -10.14 -2.16
CA VAL A 14 -11.35 -10.96 -1.10
C VAL A 14 -11.36 -10.25 0.25
N ARG A 15 -11.45 -11.04 1.32
CA ARG A 15 -11.09 -10.59 2.68
C ARG A 15 -9.57 -10.71 2.80
N LEU A 16 -8.84 -9.63 2.52
CA LEU A 16 -7.37 -9.68 2.43
C LEU A 16 -6.71 -10.26 3.68
N GLY A 17 -7.23 -10.01 4.88
CA GLY A 17 -6.73 -10.63 6.12
C GLY A 17 -6.81 -12.16 6.11
N HIS A 18 -7.87 -12.75 5.53
CA HIS A 18 -8.01 -14.20 5.41
C HIS A 18 -7.02 -14.77 4.38
N LEU A 19 -6.84 -14.07 3.25
CA LEU A 19 -5.84 -14.46 2.25
C LEU A 19 -4.42 -14.40 2.84
N VAL A 20 -4.11 -13.38 3.64
CA VAL A 20 -2.79 -13.26 4.32
C VAL A 20 -2.59 -14.36 5.35
N ALA A 21 -3.60 -14.68 6.16
CA ALA A 21 -3.53 -15.79 7.11
C ALA A 21 -3.28 -17.12 6.39
N TRP A 22 -4.01 -17.38 5.30
CA TRP A 22 -3.79 -18.56 4.47
C TRP A 22 -2.38 -18.59 3.86
N MET A 23 -1.88 -17.48 3.31
CA MET A 23 -0.51 -17.41 2.77
C MET A 23 0.55 -17.66 3.85
N GLY A 24 0.29 -17.27 5.11
CA GLY A 24 1.14 -17.58 6.26
C GLY A 24 1.25 -19.08 6.49
N GLN A 25 0.12 -19.79 6.53
CA GLN A 25 0.10 -21.25 6.64
C GLN A 25 0.88 -21.93 5.50
N GLN A 26 0.67 -21.48 4.26
CA GLN A 26 1.42 -22.04 3.13
C GLN A 26 2.94 -21.79 3.24
N ALA A 27 3.36 -20.68 3.86
CA ALA A 27 4.77 -20.39 4.07
C ALA A 27 5.38 -21.29 5.16
N GLU A 28 4.66 -21.50 6.26
CA GLU A 28 5.07 -22.42 7.33
C GLU A 28 5.20 -23.85 6.82
N ASP A 29 4.25 -24.32 6.00
CA ASP A 29 4.28 -25.64 5.37
C ASP A 29 5.51 -25.82 4.44
N LEU A 30 6.05 -24.72 3.90
CA LEU A 30 7.27 -24.68 3.09
C LEU A 30 8.55 -24.52 3.93
N GLY A 31 8.44 -24.49 5.26
CA GLY A 31 9.57 -24.38 6.19
C GLY A 31 10.00 -22.94 6.50
N VAL A 32 9.18 -21.93 6.16
CA VAL A 32 9.43 -20.56 6.59
C VAL A 32 9.10 -20.44 8.08
N GLU A 33 10.05 -19.95 8.87
CA GLU A 33 9.80 -19.58 10.26
C GLU A 33 9.00 -18.27 10.32
N VAL A 34 7.75 -18.36 10.78
CA VAL A 34 6.85 -17.20 10.93
C VAL A 34 6.70 -16.85 12.41
N TYR A 35 7.05 -15.60 12.75
CA TYR A 35 7.00 -15.10 14.13
C TYR A 35 5.89 -14.04 14.31
N PRO A 36 4.61 -14.43 14.44
CA PRO A 36 3.53 -13.49 14.71
C PRO A 36 3.68 -12.89 16.12
N GLY A 37 3.21 -11.65 16.32
CA GLY A 37 3.31 -10.95 17.61
C GLY A 37 4.70 -10.33 17.87
N THR A 38 5.66 -10.53 16.98
CA THR A 38 7.03 -10.02 17.09
C THR A 38 7.23 -8.81 16.20
N ALA A 39 7.46 -7.62 16.78
CA ALA A 39 7.72 -6.42 16.00
C ALA A 39 9.23 -6.22 15.81
N ALA A 40 9.67 -6.01 14.57
CA ALA A 40 10.99 -5.47 14.29
C ALA A 40 11.02 -4.00 14.73
N SER A 41 11.90 -3.63 15.67
CA SER A 41 11.98 -2.28 16.25
C SER A 41 13.29 -1.54 15.91
N GLU A 42 14.32 -2.29 15.56
CA GLU A 42 15.64 -1.75 15.23
C GLU A 42 16.21 -2.43 13.97
N VAL A 43 16.93 -1.65 13.16
CA VAL A 43 17.73 -2.16 12.04
C VAL A 43 19.16 -2.27 12.51
N LEU A 44 19.75 -3.46 12.36
CA LEU A 44 21.14 -3.71 12.73
C LEU A 44 22.05 -3.35 11.56
N PHE A 45 23.13 -2.63 11.84
CA PHE A 45 24.11 -2.21 10.84
C PHE A 45 25.49 -2.78 11.13
N GLY A 46 26.15 -3.26 10.09
CA GLY A 46 27.54 -3.71 10.16
C GLY A 46 28.54 -2.55 10.22
N LYS A 47 29.82 -2.90 10.35
CA LYS A 47 30.93 -1.93 10.43
C LYS A 47 31.05 -1.03 9.20
N ASP A 48 30.66 -1.54 8.02
CA ASP A 48 30.70 -0.80 6.75
C ASP A 48 29.38 -0.06 6.47
N GLY A 49 28.46 -0.03 7.44
CA GLY A 49 27.17 0.67 7.36
C GLY A 49 26.07 -0.09 6.61
N GLN A 50 26.34 -1.30 6.13
CA GLN A 50 25.38 -2.22 5.51
C GLN A 50 24.36 -2.76 6.52
N VAL A 51 23.17 -3.11 6.03
CA VAL A 51 22.16 -3.81 6.86
C VAL A 51 22.62 -5.23 7.12
N ILE A 52 22.60 -5.68 8.37
CA ILE A 52 22.98 -7.05 8.77
C ILE A 52 21.83 -7.81 9.45
N GLY A 53 20.67 -7.18 9.62
CA GLY A 53 19.53 -7.80 10.28
C GLY A 53 18.60 -6.79 10.94
N LEU A 54 17.81 -7.28 11.89
CA LEU A 54 16.90 -6.50 12.72
C LEU A 54 16.92 -7.00 14.16
N ALA A 55 16.51 -6.16 15.10
CA ALA A 55 16.19 -6.60 16.45
C ALA A 55 14.69 -6.46 16.71
N THR A 56 14.15 -7.41 17.48
CA THR A 56 12.76 -7.36 17.93
C THR A 56 12.58 -6.34 19.05
N ASN A 57 11.34 -5.98 19.37
CA ASN A 57 11.08 -5.06 20.47
C ASN A 57 11.48 -5.66 21.83
N ASP A 58 12.08 -4.82 22.69
CA ASP A 58 12.17 -5.10 24.12
C ASP A 58 10.74 -5.20 24.71
N VAL A 59 10.59 -5.96 25.78
CA VAL A 59 9.33 -6.08 26.55
C VAL A 59 9.57 -5.75 28.02
N GLY A 60 8.50 -5.49 28.77
CA GLY A 60 8.61 -5.16 30.19
C GLY A 60 9.17 -3.74 30.46
N ILE A 61 8.78 -2.76 29.66
CA ILE A 61 9.12 -1.34 29.88
C ILE A 61 7.90 -0.59 30.42
N ASN A 62 8.10 0.30 31.40
CA ASN A 62 7.06 1.18 31.96
C ASN A 62 6.71 2.33 31.02
N LYS A 63 5.57 2.97 31.26
CA LYS A 63 5.12 4.13 30.48
C LYS A 63 6.09 5.32 30.54
N ASP A 64 6.86 5.43 31.64
CA ASP A 64 7.89 6.44 31.82
C ASP A 64 9.25 6.07 31.20
N GLY A 65 9.38 4.87 30.62
CA GLY A 65 10.60 4.35 30.02
C GLY A 65 11.50 3.55 30.95
N SER A 66 11.19 3.45 32.24
CA SER A 66 11.96 2.62 33.18
C SER A 66 11.75 1.11 32.93
N PRO A 67 12.75 0.24 33.14
CA PRO A 67 12.58 -1.20 33.04
C PRO A 67 11.71 -1.72 34.20
N LYS A 68 10.85 -2.71 33.92
CA LYS A 68 10.12 -3.49 34.93
C LYS A 68 10.98 -4.67 35.39
N ASP A 69 10.55 -5.34 36.46
CA ASP A 69 11.17 -6.59 36.92
C ASP A 69 11.12 -7.69 35.83
N ALA A 70 10.09 -7.68 34.99
CA ALA A 70 9.92 -8.57 33.84
C ALA A 70 10.49 -7.99 32.53
N PHE A 71 11.49 -7.11 32.60
CA PHE A 71 12.16 -6.58 31.42
C PHE A 71 12.93 -7.67 30.68
N GLU A 72 12.72 -7.78 29.38
CA GLU A 72 13.49 -8.65 28.51
C GLU A 72 13.91 -7.92 27.24
N ARG A 73 15.17 -8.14 26.85
CA ARG A 73 15.73 -7.61 25.60
C ARG A 73 15.14 -8.33 24.40
N GLY A 74 14.92 -7.58 23.33
CA GLY A 74 14.59 -8.12 22.02
C GLY A 74 15.72 -8.98 21.45
N MET A 75 15.35 -9.89 20.57
CA MET A 75 16.26 -10.81 19.90
C MET A 75 16.85 -10.17 18.65
N GLU A 76 18.16 -10.31 18.46
CA GLU A 76 18.82 -9.97 17.20
C GLU A 76 18.64 -11.11 16.19
N ILE A 77 18.17 -10.76 15.00
CA ILE A 77 18.02 -11.69 13.87
C ILE A 77 18.97 -11.20 12.77
N LEU A 78 20.09 -11.91 12.62
CA LEU A 78 21.10 -11.60 11.63
C LEU A 78 20.77 -12.27 10.29
N ALA A 79 20.93 -11.54 9.19
CA ALA A 79 20.64 -12.02 7.86
C ALA A 79 21.59 -11.42 6.82
N LYS A 80 21.91 -12.21 5.78
CA LYS A 80 22.64 -11.72 4.60
C LYS A 80 21.84 -10.64 3.86
N GLN A 81 20.51 -10.76 3.83
CA GLN A 81 19.59 -9.83 3.20
C GLN A 81 18.36 -9.63 4.08
N THR A 82 17.97 -8.38 4.31
CA THR A 82 16.73 -8.01 5.00
C THR A 82 15.74 -7.38 4.02
N ILE A 83 14.58 -8.01 3.84
CA ILE A 83 13.51 -7.50 2.98
C ILE A 83 12.54 -6.66 3.80
N PHE A 84 12.49 -5.36 3.52
CA PHE A 84 11.57 -4.43 4.18
C PHE A 84 10.19 -4.47 3.49
N ALA A 85 9.21 -5.04 4.19
CA ALA A 85 7.84 -5.25 3.72
C ALA A 85 6.78 -4.72 4.70
N GLU A 86 7.10 -3.69 5.50
CA GLU A 86 6.20 -3.08 6.52
C GLU A 86 4.87 -2.51 5.95
N GLY A 87 4.76 -2.41 4.62
CA GLY A 87 3.66 -1.78 3.93
C GLY A 87 3.76 -0.25 3.91
N CYS A 88 2.61 0.41 3.79
CA CYS A 88 2.55 1.87 3.66
C CYS A 88 3.16 2.57 4.87
N HIS A 89 4.15 3.43 4.62
CA HIS A 89 4.81 4.28 5.61
C HIS A 89 5.47 3.51 6.78
N GLY A 90 6.21 2.44 6.45
CA GLY A 90 6.99 1.65 7.42
C GLY A 90 7.98 2.49 8.23
N HIS A 91 8.03 2.24 9.54
CA HIS A 91 8.82 3.06 10.46
C HIS A 91 10.32 2.75 10.38
N LEU A 92 10.71 1.49 10.18
CA LEU A 92 12.10 1.13 9.93
C LEU A 92 12.52 1.53 8.51
N THR A 93 11.62 1.37 7.55
CA THR A 93 11.79 1.81 6.16
C THR A 93 12.12 3.30 6.12
N LYS A 94 11.43 4.13 6.90
CA LYS A 94 11.74 5.56 7.01
C LYS A 94 13.19 5.81 7.48
N LYS A 95 13.68 5.04 8.46
CA LYS A 95 15.06 5.15 8.95
C LYS A 95 16.08 4.79 7.86
N VAL A 96 15.85 3.68 7.15
CA VAL A 96 16.79 3.22 6.12
C VAL A 96 16.75 4.07 4.84
N ILE A 97 15.57 4.56 4.44
CA ILE A 97 15.45 5.54 3.35
C ILE A 97 16.30 6.77 3.65
N LYS A 98 16.24 7.29 4.90
CA LYS A 98 17.04 8.43 5.32
C LYS A 98 18.54 8.09 5.35
N LYS A 99 18.92 6.96 5.95
CA LYS A 99 20.34 6.56 6.11
C LYS A 99 21.06 6.42 4.77
N PHE A 100 20.40 5.80 3.79
CA PHE A 100 21.00 5.51 2.47
C PHE A 100 20.60 6.51 1.38
N ASN A 101 19.98 7.64 1.75
CA ASN A 101 19.50 8.67 0.82
C ASN A 101 18.67 8.10 -0.35
N LEU A 102 17.80 7.11 -0.09
CA LEU A 102 17.10 6.36 -1.16
C LEU A 102 16.12 7.21 -1.98
N ARG A 103 15.93 8.48 -1.61
CA ARG A 103 15.01 9.43 -2.25
C ARG A 103 15.72 10.51 -3.06
N GLU A 104 17.04 10.41 -3.25
CA GLU A 104 17.82 11.43 -3.96
C GLU A 104 17.22 11.80 -5.32
N ASP A 105 16.83 10.80 -6.12
CA ASP A 105 16.30 10.96 -7.47
C ASP A 105 14.77 10.83 -7.57
N SER A 106 14.05 10.87 -6.43
CA SER A 106 12.60 10.67 -6.42
C SER A 106 11.91 11.63 -5.45
N PRO A 107 10.81 12.29 -5.83
CA PRO A 107 10.00 13.07 -4.90
C PRO A 107 9.53 12.26 -3.69
N LEU A 108 9.12 12.99 -2.66
CA LEU A 108 8.48 12.38 -1.50
C LEU A 108 7.21 11.62 -1.91
N GLN A 109 6.91 10.59 -1.15
CA GLN A 109 5.68 9.83 -1.31
C GLN A 109 4.49 10.65 -0.80
N THR A 110 3.39 10.65 -1.54
CA THR A 110 2.09 11.15 -1.07
C THR A 110 1.24 9.99 -0.58
N TYR A 111 0.25 10.28 0.24
CA TYR A 111 -0.52 9.26 0.94
C TYR A 111 -1.98 9.64 1.02
N GLY A 112 -2.84 8.64 1.19
CA GLY A 112 -4.21 8.80 1.64
C GLY A 112 -4.47 7.99 2.90
N ILE A 113 -5.55 8.30 3.60
CA ILE A 113 -6.09 7.49 4.69
C ILE A 113 -7.37 6.80 4.23
N GLY A 114 -7.38 5.47 4.36
CA GLY A 114 -8.54 4.64 4.08
C GLY A 114 -9.21 4.20 5.37
N PHE A 115 -10.53 4.27 5.40
CA PHE A 115 -11.39 3.67 6.41
C PHE A 115 -12.18 2.53 5.78
N LYS A 116 -12.44 1.49 6.57
CA LYS A 116 -13.25 0.35 6.15
C LYS A 116 -14.12 -0.12 7.31
N GLU A 117 -15.37 -0.38 7.00
CA GLU A 117 -16.29 -1.10 7.85
C GLU A 117 -16.73 -2.39 7.14
N LEU A 118 -17.00 -3.44 7.93
CA LEU A 118 -17.75 -4.60 7.46
C LEU A 118 -19.18 -4.49 7.97
N TRP A 119 -20.13 -4.76 7.09
CA TRP A 119 -21.55 -4.67 7.36
C TRP A 119 -22.26 -5.94 6.92
N GLU A 120 -23.05 -6.51 7.82
CA GLU A 120 -24.10 -7.47 7.49
C GLU A 120 -25.36 -6.66 7.15
N ILE A 121 -25.78 -6.71 5.89
CA ILE A 121 -26.93 -5.95 5.39
C ILE A 121 -28.14 -6.86 5.17
N LYS A 122 -29.30 -6.29 4.85
CA LYS A 122 -30.47 -7.08 4.43
C LYS A 122 -30.18 -7.78 3.11
N GLU A 123 -30.64 -9.01 2.97
CA GLU A 123 -30.44 -9.85 1.76
C GLU A 123 -30.97 -9.16 0.49
N SER A 124 -32.07 -8.40 0.58
CA SER A 124 -32.64 -7.65 -0.54
C SER A 124 -31.71 -6.59 -1.13
N GLY A 125 -30.73 -6.10 -0.36
CA GLY A 125 -29.71 -5.15 -0.81
C GLY A 125 -28.39 -5.82 -1.22
N TRP A 126 -28.28 -7.14 -1.08
CA TRP A 126 -27.03 -7.87 -1.30
C TRP A 126 -26.94 -8.41 -2.73
N SER A 127 -25.89 -8.00 -3.43
CA SER A 127 -25.59 -8.42 -4.80
C SER A 127 -24.17 -9.01 -4.88
N PRO A 128 -23.98 -10.32 -4.61
CA PRO A 128 -22.66 -10.96 -4.59
C PRO A 128 -21.82 -10.66 -5.84
N GLY A 129 -20.56 -10.27 -5.64
CA GLY A 129 -19.67 -9.92 -6.76
C GLY A 129 -19.82 -8.48 -7.26
N HIS A 130 -20.80 -7.73 -6.76
CA HIS A 130 -20.94 -6.30 -7.07
C HIS A 130 -19.78 -5.49 -6.49
N VAL A 131 -19.27 -4.57 -7.31
CA VAL A 131 -18.22 -3.62 -6.98
C VAL A 131 -18.70 -2.22 -7.34
N GLU A 132 -18.83 -1.38 -6.33
CA GLU A 132 -19.18 0.03 -6.47
C GLU A 132 -18.00 0.91 -6.06
N HIS A 133 -17.77 1.96 -6.82
CA HIS A 133 -16.84 3.04 -6.50
C HIS A 133 -17.48 4.35 -6.89
N GLY A 134 -17.23 5.38 -6.08
CA GLY A 134 -17.68 6.73 -6.44
C GLY A 134 -16.86 7.81 -5.76
N ILE A 135 -17.07 9.01 -6.27
CA ILE A 135 -16.35 10.24 -5.92
C ILE A 135 -17.37 11.37 -5.74
N GLY A 136 -16.96 12.48 -5.13
CA GLY A 136 -17.83 13.62 -4.87
C GLY A 136 -18.25 13.70 -3.41
N TRP A 137 -19.52 14.03 -3.16
CA TRP A 137 -20.02 14.29 -1.80
C TRP A 137 -19.69 13.13 -0.84
N PRO A 138 -19.25 13.41 0.40
CA PRO A 138 -19.20 14.72 1.07
C PRO A 138 -17.90 15.51 0.83
N MET A 139 -16.99 15.01 0.00
CA MET A 139 -15.74 15.71 -0.28
C MET A 139 -15.96 16.94 -1.16
N SER A 140 -15.17 17.98 -0.91
CA SER A 140 -15.03 19.10 -1.83
C SER A 140 -14.20 18.68 -3.06
N ASN A 141 -14.35 19.40 -4.16
CA ASN A 141 -13.58 19.14 -5.38
C ASN A 141 -12.05 19.28 -5.18
N GLY A 142 -11.61 20.04 -4.17
CA GLY A 142 -10.19 20.22 -3.85
C GLY A 142 -9.57 19.05 -3.06
N ASN A 143 -10.37 18.08 -2.62
CA ASN A 143 -9.88 16.91 -1.88
C ASN A 143 -9.91 15.68 -2.77
N TYR A 144 -8.79 14.95 -2.83
CA TYR A 144 -8.75 13.66 -3.49
C TYR A 144 -9.39 12.60 -2.59
N GLY A 145 -10.16 11.72 -3.20
CA GLY A 145 -10.72 10.59 -2.48
C GLY A 145 -11.94 9.99 -3.16
N GLY A 146 -12.55 9.04 -2.47
CA GLY A 146 -13.72 8.31 -2.95
C GLY A 146 -14.19 7.28 -1.96
N TYR A 147 -15.25 6.58 -2.31
CA TYR A 147 -15.74 5.42 -1.57
C TYR A 147 -15.63 4.14 -2.39
N PHE A 148 -15.70 3.02 -1.69
CA PHE A 148 -15.84 1.72 -2.29
C PHE A 148 -16.84 0.85 -1.52
N ILE A 149 -17.65 0.07 -2.24
CA ILE A 149 -18.52 -0.95 -1.67
C ILE A 149 -18.31 -2.25 -2.44
N TYR A 150 -17.93 -3.31 -1.74
CA TYR A 150 -17.75 -4.63 -2.32
C TYR A 150 -18.66 -5.63 -1.64
N HIS A 151 -19.50 -6.31 -2.42
CA HIS A 151 -20.39 -7.35 -1.92
C HIS A 151 -19.67 -8.69 -1.96
N TYR A 152 -19.35 -9.22 -0.78
CA TYR A 152 -18.72 -10.54 -0.69
C TYR A 152 -19.71 -11.60 -1.16
N ALA A 153 -19.21 -12.56 -1.93
CA ALA A 153 -19.91 -13.83 -2.13
C ALA A 153 -19.68 -14.74 -0.91
N GLY A 154 -20.69 -15.50 -0.51
CA GLY A 154 -20.60 -16.38 0.64
C GLY A 154 -21.98 -16.74 1.20
N GLU A 155 -22.01 -17.15 2.46
CA GLU A 155 -23.23 -17.63 3.15
C GLU A 155 -24.03 -16.52 3.82
N SER A 156 -23.52 -15.29 3.88
CA SER A 156 -24.17 -14.15 4.53
C SER A 156 -24.09 -12.88 3.68
N PRO A 157 -25.06 -11.97 3.81
CA PRO A 157 -25.11 -10.69 3.10
C PRO A 157 -24.09 -9.68 3.64
N LEU A 158 -22.80 -9.99 3.45
CA LEU A 158 -21.69 -9.21 3.95
C LEU A 158 -21.14 -8.26 2.87
N ILE A 159 -20.96 -6.99 3.24
CA ILE A 159 -20.28 -5.99 2.39
C ILE A 159 -19.06 -5.39 3.08
N ALA A 160 -18.07 -5.01 2.28
CA ALA A 160 -17.01 -4.09 2.69
C ALA A 160 -17.35 -2.68 2.19
N PHE A 161 -17.58 -1.74 3.11
CA PHE A 161 -17.79 -0.33 2.78
C PHE A 161 -16.61 0.47 3.30
N GLY A 162 -15.92 1.18 2.43
CA GLY A 162 -14.87 2.09 2.85
C GLY A 162 -14.83 3.41 2.11
N PHE A 163 -13.94 4.27 2.60
CA PHE A 163 -13.75 5.64 2.17
C PHE A 163 -12.26 5.98 2.22
N VAL A 164 -11.77 6.69 1.22
CA VAL A 164 -10.39 7.15 1.11
C VAL A 164 -10.37 8.65 0.98
N MET A 165 -9.43 9.30 1.67
CA MET A 165 -9.13 10.72 1.53
C MET A 165 -7.61 10.91 1.43
N GLY A 166 -7.15 11.66 0.42
CA GLY A 166 -5.75 12.07 0.29
C GLY A 166 -5.31 12.92 1.49
N LEU A 167 -4.12 12.68 2.02
CA LEU A 167 -3.54 13.42 3.15
C LEU A 167 -2.88 14.75 2.74
N ASP A 168 -3.14 15.19 1.52
CA ASP A 168 -2.82 16.49 0.94
C ASP A 168 -3.98 17.49 1.03
N TYR A 169 -5.02 17.19 1.83
CA TYR A 169 -6.10 18.13 2.12
C TYR A 169 -5.57 19.39 2.83
N GLU A 170 -6.12 20.56 2.49
CA GLU A 170 -5.61 21.84 3.01
C GLU A 170 -6.36 22.32 4.26
N ASN A 171 -7.63 21.96 4.42
CA ASN A 171 -8.46 22.45 5.52
C ASN A 171 -8.07 21.77 6.85
N PRO A 172 -7.57 22.50 7.86
CA PRO A 172 -7.15 21.90 9.14
C PRO A 172 -8.33 21.37 9.98
N TYR A 173 -9.57 21.78 9.68
CA TYR A 173 -10.77 21.25 10.34
C TYR A 173 -11.30 19.96 9.68
N GLN A 174 -10.68 19.53 8.57
CA GLN A 174 -11.07 18.33 7.85
C GLN A 174 -10.89 17.12 8.77
N ASN A 175 -11.95 16.35 8.97
CA ASN A 175 -11.91 15.12 9.74
C ASN A 175 -12.30 13.94 8.84
N PRO A 176 -11.31 13.20 8.28
CA PRO A 176 -11.57 12.11 7.35
C PRO A 176 -12.53 11.04 7.88
N TYR A 177 -12.49 10.75 9.18
CA TYR A 177 -13.41 9.81 9.80
C TYR A 177 -14.84 10.34 9.83
N LYS A 178 -15.05 11.62 10.21
CA LYS A 178 -16.38 12.23 10.19
C LYS A 178 -16.95 12.33 8.78
N GLU A 179 -16.11 12.59 7.77
CA GLU A 179 -16.58 12.54 6.37
C GLU A 179 -17.01 11.15 5.96
N PHE A 180 -16.31 10.09 6.38
CA PHE A 180 -16.77 8.73 6.14
C PHE A 180 -18.10 8.43 6.84
N GLN A 181 -18.29 8.88 8.09
CA GLN A 181 -19.58 8.72 8.77
C GLN A 181 -20.70 9.54 8.10
N ARG A 182 -20.38 10.75 7.63
CA ARG A 182 -21.31 11.62 6.91
C ARG A 182 -21.70 11.03 5.55
N LEU A 183 -20.75 10.44 4.83
CA LEU A 183 -20.99 9.76 3.55
C LEU A 183 -22.16 8.79 3.68
N LYS A 184 -22.18 7.98 4.75
CA LYS A 184 -23.23 6.98 5.00
C LYS A 184 -24.65 7.55 5.11
N GLN A 185 -24.80 8.85 5.36
CA GLN A 185 -26.10 9.55 5.40
C GLN A 185 -26.63 9.91 4.00
N HIS A 186 -25.85 9.70 2.94
CA HIS A 186 -26.36 9.85 1.57
C HIS A 186 -27.49 8.84 1.31
N PRO A 187 -28.62 9.21 0.68
CA PRO A 187 -29.79 8.33 0.53
C PRO A 187 -29.51 6.98 -0.14
N HIS A 188 -28.47 6.89 -0.97
CA HIS A 188 -28.02 5.61 -1.54
C HIS A 188 -27.51 4.65 -0.47
N PHE A 189 -26.61 5.11 0.41
CA PHE A 189 -26.00 4.26 1.41
C PHE A 189 -26.86 4.08 2.64
N ASP A 190 -27.61 5.11 3.05
CA ASP A 190 -28.55 5.02 4.16
C ASP A 190 -29.56 3.88 3.92
N ARG A 191 -30.11 3.80 2.69
CA ARG A 191 -30.98 2.69 2.29
C ARG A 191 -30.28 1.33 2.24
N LEU A 192 -29.02 1.29 1.81
CA LEU A 192 -28.25 0.04 1.75
C LEU A 192 -27.95 -0.51 3.15
N LEU A 193 -27.68 0.38 4.12
CA LEU A 193 -27.28 0.03 5.47
C LEU A 193 -28.46 -0.04 6.46
N ASP A 194 -29.65 0.39 6.07
CA ASP A 194 -30.84 0.39 6.92
C ASP A 194 -31.16 -1.00 7.48
N GLY A 195 -31.23 -1.10 8.81
CA GLY A 195 -31.42 -2.34 9.54
C GLY A 195 -30.26 -3.34 9.43
N GLY A 196 -29.12 -2.93 8.87
CA GLY A 196 -27.88 -3.70 8.86
C GLY A 196 -27.06 -3.52 10.14
N ASN A 197 -26.12 -4.43 10.36
CA ASN A 197 -25.22 -4.45 11.50
C ASN A 197 -23.77 -4.22 11.07
N ARG A 198 -23.11 -3.24 11.69
CA ARG A 198 -21.67 -3.03 11.52
C ARG A 198 -20.89 -3.99 12.40
N VAL A 199 -20.17 -4.93 11.80
CA VAL A 199 -19.46 -6.00 12.52
C VAL A 199 -17.96 -5.74 12.69
N ALA A 200 -17.37 -4.84 11.90
CA ALA A 200 -15.97 -4.46 12.05
C ALA A 200 -15.70 -3.03 11.58
N TYR A 201 -14.61 -2.45 12.08
CA TYR A 201 -14.05 -1.17 11.65
C TYR A 201 -12.52 -1.25 11.62
N GLY A 202 -11.90 -0.57 10.66
CA GLY A 202 -10.46 -0.37 10.64
C GLY A 202 -10.07 0.82 9.77
N ALA A 203 -8.82 1.26 9.94
CA ALA A 203 -8.23 2.32 9.14
C ALA A 203 -6.78 1.98 8.79
N ARG A 204 -6.33 2.40 7.60
CA ARG A 204 -4.93 2.26 7.17
C ARG A 204 -4.57 3.36 6.18
N ALA A 205 -3.37 3.90 6.29
CA ALA A 205 -2.81 4.75 5.25
C ALA A 205 -2.45 3.92 4.00
N LEU A 206 -2.52 4.55 2.83
CA LEU A 206 -2.10 3.99 1.55
C LEU A 206 -1.20 4.97 0.80
N ALA A 207 -0.30 4.46 -0.03
CA ALA A 207 0.59 5.29 -0.85
C ALA A 207 -0.17 5.77 -2.11
N GLU A 208 0.00 7.04 -2.46
CA GLU A 208 -0.68 7.70 -3.58
C GLU A 208 0.24 8.42 -4.57
N GLY A 209 1.55 8.51 -4.30
CA GLY A 209 2.49 9.19 -5.19
C GLY A 209 2.86 8.39 -6.43
N GLY A 210 2.53 7.09 -6.44
CA GLY A 210 2.65 6.23 -7.61
C GLY A 210 4.08 6.14 -8.16
N TYR A 211 4.18 6.12 -9.50
CA TYR A 211 5.43 5.93 -10.22
C TYR A 211 6.52 6.95 -9.84
N GLN A 212 6.15 8.23 -9.72
CA GLN A 212 7.07 9.31 -9.42
C GLN A 212 7.76 9.15 -8.07
N SER A 213 7.04 8.60 -7.08
CA SER A 213 7.52 8.47 -5.70
C SER A 213 8.17 7.10 -5.42
N ILE A 214 8.57 6.33 -6.43
CA ILE A 214 9.32 5.09 -6.22
C ILE A 214 10.77 5.47 -5.85
N PRO A 215 11.27 5.11 -4.64
CA PRO A 215 12.64 5.39 -4.25
C PRO A 215 13.63 4.43 -4.94
N LYS A 216 14.93 4.64 -4.72
CA LYS A 216 15.91 3.56 -4.88
C LYS A 216 15.47 2.38 -4.00
N LEU A 217 15.42 1.19 -4.60
CA LEU A 217 14.77 0.02 -4.02
C LEU A 217 15.70 -0.87 -3.20
N THR A 218 17.01 -0.63 -3.28
CA THR A 218 18.05 -1.49 -2.71
C THR A 218 19.08 -0.66 -1.96
N MET A 219 19.71 -1.33 -1.01
CA MET A 219 20.87 -0.87 -0.26
C MET A 219 21.76 -2.08 0.06
N PRO A 220 23.01 -1.88 0.50
CA PRO A 220 23.83 -2.99 1.01
C PRO A 220 23.10 -3.75 2.13
N GLY A 221 22.81 -5.03 1.88
CA GLY A 221 22.15 -5.93 2.84
C GLY A 221 20.64 -5.82 2.94
N GLY A 222 19.98 -5.02 2.10
CA GLY A 222 18.53 -4.89 2.18
C GLY A 222 17.85 -4.35 0.92
N LEU A 223 16.54 -4.52 0.88
CA LEU A 223 15.70 -4.08 -0.24
C LEU A 223 14.25 -3.83 0.17
N LEU A 224 13.55 -3.01 -0.61
CA LEU A 224 12.16 -2.57 -0.36
C LEU A 224 11.18 -3.25 -1.33
N VAL A 225 10.05 -3.76 -0.81
CA VAL A 225 9.00 -4.41 -1.62
C VAL A 225 7.60 -3.85 -1.33
N GLY A 226 6.65 -4.11 -2.23
CA GLY A 226 5.24 -3.77 -2.05
C GLY A 226 4.94 -2.31 -1.75
N CYS A 227 3.95 -2.06 -0.87
CA CYS A 227 3.54 -0.71 -0.52
C CYS A 227 4.61 0.06 0.28
N THR A 228 5.62 -0.62 0.82
CA THR A 228 6.81 0.01 1.40
C THR A 228 7.57 0.83 0.36
N ALA A 229 7.73 0.26 -0.84
CA ALA A 229 8.31 0.95 -2.00
C ALA A 229 7.29 1.83 -2.76
N GLY A 230 5.99 1.66 -2.49
CA GLY A 230 4.92 2.48 -3.06
C GLY A 230 4.26 1.92 -4.32
N PHE A 231 4.26 0.60 -4.53
CA PHE A 231 3.72 -0.03 -5.75
C PHE A 231 2.18 -0.11 -5.84
N LEU A 232 1.49 0.94 -5.41
CA LEU A 232 0.04 1.05 -5.48
C LEU A 232 -0.39 1.71 -6.79
N ASN A 233 -1.27 1.06 -7.54
CA ASN A 233 -1.97 1.66 -8.67
C ASN A 233 -3.18 2.46 -8.14
N VAL A 234 -3.01 3.77 -7.98
CA VAL A 234 -3.98 4.65 -7.31
C VAL A 234 -5.32 4.68 -8.05
N PRO A 235 -5.36 4.91 -9.38
CA PRO A 235 -6.62 4.95 -10.10
C PRO A 235 -7.38 3.62 -10.11
N LYS A 236 -6.70 2.48 -9.91
CA LYS A 236 -7.38 1.18 -9.75
C LYS A 236 -7.75 0.86 -8.30
N ILE A 237 -7.16 1.58 -7.34
CA ILE A 237 -7.21 1.27 -5.90
C ILE A 237 -6.65 -0.16 -5.65
N LYS A 238 -5.57 -0.53 -6.35
CA LYS A 238 -4.98 -1.88 -6.29
C LYS A 238 -3.47 -1.82 -6.07
N GLY A 239 -3.01 -2.36 -4.95
CA GLY A 239 -1.58 -2.54 -4.65
C GLY A 239 -1.18 -3.99 -4.33
N VAL A 240 -2.13 -4.86 -4.00
CA VAL A 240 -1.85 -6.23 -3.52
C VAL A 240 -1.15 -7.07 -4.59
N HIS A 241 -1.63 -7.05 -5.83
CA HIS A 241 -1.04 -7.83 -6.93
C HIS A 241 0.39 -7.37 -7.25
N ASN A 242 0.64 -6.06 -7.22
CA ASN A 242 1.97 -5.51 -7.40
C ASN A 242 2.89 -5.82 -6.22
N ALA A 243 2.37 -5.79 -5.00
CA ALA A 243 3.13 -6.18 -3.81
C ALA A 243 3.57 -7.65 -3.87
N LEU A 244 2.65 -8.56 -4.17
CA LEU A 244 2.95 -9.99 -4.36
C LEU A 244 4.00 -10.20 -5.48
N ARG A 245 3.83 -9.54 -6.63
CA ARG A 245 4.79 -9.62 -7.74
C ARG A 245 6.17 -9.10 -7.34
N SER A 246 6.24 -7.95 -6.67
CA SER A 246 7.52 -7.40 -6.21
C SER A 246 8.21 -8.30 -5.19
N GLY A 247 7.46 -8.92 -4.28
CA GLY A 247 7.99 -9.90 -3.32
C GLY A 247 8.57 -11.12 -4.02
N ARG A 248 7.87 -11.66 -5.03
CA ARG A 248 8.37 -12.78 -5.84
C ARG A 248 9.66 -12.41 -6.59
N ILE A 249 9.68 -11.27 -7.29
CA ILE A 249 10.86 -10.83 -8.05
C ILE A 249 12.04 -10.58 -7.10
N ALA A 250 11.80 -9.99 -5.93
CA ALA A 250 12.81 -9.82 -4.89
C ALA A 250 13.36 -11.17 -4.41
N ALA A 251 12.49 -12.14 -4.12
CA ALA A 251 12.92 -13.48 -3.71
C ALA A 251 13.78 -14.17 -4.79
N GLU A 252 13.36 -14.12 -6.05
CA GLU A 252 14.14 -14.66 -7.19
C GLU A 252 15.51 -13.98 -7.31
N SER A 253 15.58 -12.66 -7.17
CA SER A 253 16.83 -11.89 -7.23
C SER A 253 17.74 -12.17 -6.04
N VAL A 254 17.20 -12.24 -4.83
CA VAL A 254 17.94 -12.55 -3.60
C VAL A 254 18.47 -13.97 -3.63
N TYR A 255 17.64 -14.94 -4.03
CA TYR A 255 18.05 -16.34 -4.14
C TYR A 255 19.23 -16.50 -5.11
N LYS A 256 19.15 -15.89 -6.31
CA LYS A 256 20.27 -15.89 -7.27
C LYS A 256 21.52 -15.22 -6.72
N HIS A 257 21.36 -14.16 -5.94
CA HIS A 257 22.48 -13.43 -5.36
C HIS A 257 23.18 -14.20 -4.22
N ILE A 258 22.42 -14.90 -3.39
CA ILE A 258 22.96 -15.65 -2.23
C ILE A 258 23.45 -17.04 -2.64
N CYS A 259 22.74 -17.72 -3.55
CA CYS A 259 23.00 -19.11 -3.92
C CYS A 259 23.70 -19.27 -5.28
N GLY A 260 23.91 -18.18 -6.03
CA GLY A 260 24.63 -18.19 -7.30
C GLY A 260 26.15 -18.18 -7.13
N ASP A 261 26.87 -18.09 -8.25
CA ASP A 261 28.33 -18.18 -8.30
C ASP A 261 29.05 -17.08 -7.50
N ASP A 262 28.39 -15.94 -7.27
CA ASP A 262 28.92 -14.84 -6.45
C ASP A 262 29.08 -15.22 -4.97
N ASN A 263 28.39 -16.29 -4.51
CA ASN A 263 28.37 -16.89 -3.16
C ASN A 263 28.79 -15.93 -2.03
N SER A 264 28.17 -14.76 -2.03
CA SER A 264 28.59 -13.67 -1.19
C SER A 264 28.13 -13.93 0.24
N GLU A 265 29.07 -14.22 1.13
CA GLU A 265 28.79 -14.26 2.57
C GLU A 265 28.51 -12.87 3.15
N LYS A 266 28.70 -11.80 2.36
CA LYS A 266 28.59 -10.41 2.79
C LYS A 266 27.21 -9.85 2.45
N SER A 267 26.71 -8.96 3.32
CA SER A 267 25.48 -8.21 3.08
C SER A 267 25.66 -7.14 1.98
N GLN A 268 25.77 -7.61 0.73
CA GLN A 268 25.94 -6.79 -0.47
C GLN A 268 24.61 -6.27 -1.01
N GLU A 269 24.67 -5.36 -1.98
CA GLU A 269 23.47 -4.78 -2.59
C GLU A 269 22.96 -5.63 -3.77
N VAL A 270 21.68 -6.02 -3.75
CA VAL A 270 21.07 -6.88 -4.78
C VAL A 270 20.60 -6.06 -5.99
N LEU A 271 21.54 -5.57 -6.79
CA LEU A 271 21.26 -4.68 -7.93
C LEU A 271 20.43 -5.32 -9.06
N SER A 272 20.31 -6.65 -9.09
CA SER A 272 19.47 -7.36 -10.06
C SER A 272 17.97 -7.14 -9.84
N TYR A 273 17.53 -6.86 -8.60
CA TYR A 273 16.12 -6.66 -8.27
C TYR A 273 15.52 -5.42 -8.95
N PRO A 274 16.11 -4.21 -8.84
CA PRO A 274 15.62 -3.03 -9.55
C PRO A 274 15.52 -3.22 -11.06
N VAL A 275 16.49 -3.92 -11.67
CA VAL A 275 16.48 -4.20 -13.13
C VAL A 275 15.33 -5.13 -13.50
N ALA A 276 15.18 -6.25 -12.78
CA ALA A 276 14.09 -7.20 -13.01
C ALA A 276 12.72 -6.55 -12.80
N LEU A 277 12.58 -5.71 -11.77
CA LEU A 277 11.33 -5.00 -11.49
C LEU A 277 10.99 -3.99 -12.60
N LYS A 278 11.96 -3.21 -13.08
CA LYS A 278 11.77 -2.25 -14.19
C LYS A 278 11.30 -2.93 -15.48
N ASN A 279 11.72 -4.16 -15.72
CA ASN A 279 11.31 -4.98 -16.86
C ASN A 279 10.00 -5.77 -16.62
N SER A 280 9.38 -5.64 -15.44
CA SER A 280 8.18 -6.38 -15.06
C SER A 280 6.89 -5.63 -15.41
N PRO A 281 5.74 -6.33 -15.43
CA PRO A 281 4.44 -5.69 -15.55
C PRO A 281 4.13 -4.65 -14.46
N VAL A 282 4.76 -4.75 -13.27
CA VAL A 282 4.55 -3.79 -12.17
C VAL A 282 4.98 -2.38 -12.60
N TRP A 283 6.18 -2.27 -13.17
CA TRP A 283 6.75 -0.98 -13.58
C TRP A 283 5.95 -0.34 -14.70
N LYS A 284 5.62 -1.15 -15.71
CA LYS A 284 4.77 -0.71 -16.83
C LYS A 284 3.40 -0.25 -16.33
N GLU A 285 2.75 -1.02 -15.46
CA GLU A 285 1.42 -0.68 -14.97
C GLU A 285 1.40 0.65 -14.20
N LEU A 286 2.40 0.91 -13.36
CA LEU A 286 2.51 2.17 -12.62
C LEU A 286 2.84 3.34 -13.54
N TYR A 287 3.73 3.13 -14.52
CA TYR A 287 4.10 4.15 -15.49
C TYR A 287 2.90 4.56 -16.36
N ASP A 288 2.09 3.60 -16.81
CA ASP A 288 0.92 3.86 -17.65
C ASP A 288 -0.09 4.78 -16.94
N VAL A 289 -0.20 4.74 -15.61
CA VAL A 289 -1.18 5.55 -14.84
C VAL A 289 -0.59 6.75 -14.11
N ARG A 290 0.72 7.02 -14.29
CA ARG A 290 1.51 7.98 -13.49
C ARG A 290 0.93 9.40 -13.42
N ASN A 291 0.19 9.81 -14.44
CA ASN A 291 -0.32 11.18 -14.54
C ASN A 291 -1.75 11.36 -14.02
N ILE A 292 -2.49 10.28 -13.73
CA ILE A 292 -3.91 10.41 -13.32
C ILE A 292 -4.03 11.14 -11.98
N ARG A 293 -3.37 10.66 -10.91
CA ARG A 293 -3.47 11.31 -9.60
C ARG A 293 -2.94 12.75 -9.59
N PRO A 294 -1.75 13.06 -10.16
CA PRO A 294 -1.24 14.43 -10.18
C PRO A 294 -2.02 15.39 -11.09
N SER A 295 -2.80 14.88 -12.07
CA SER A 295 -3.60 15.75 -12.94
C SER A 295 -4.66 16.56 -12.19
N MET A 296 -5.04 16.10 -10.99
CA MET A 296 -5.89 16.84 -10.07
C MET A 296 -5.33 18.24 -9.77
N ASP A 297 -4.04 18.31 -9.42
CA ASP A 297 -3.36 19.55 -9.06
C ASP A 297 -2.80 20.25 -10.29
N ALA A 298 -2.20 19.50 -11.22
CA ALA A 298 -1.53 20.05 -12.40
C ALA A 298 -2.49 20.84 -13.33
N LEU A 299 -3.78 20.47 -13.36
CA LEU A 299 -4.79 21.20 -14.13
C LEU A 299 -5.47 22.32 -13.33
N GLY A 300 -5.27 22.41 -12.02
CA GLY A 300 -5.94 23.39 -11.16
C GLY A 300 -7.46 23.22 -11.03
N LEU A 301 -8.00 22.08 -11.49
CA LEU A 301 -9.43 21.80 -11.51
C LEU A 301 -9.86 20.79 -10.44
N GLY A 302 -8.97 20.39 -9.53
CA GLY A 302 -9.27 19.43 -8.48
C GLY A 302 -9.72 18.08 -9.05
N MET A 303 -10.62 17.39 -8.36
CA MET A 303 -11.09 16.06 -8.75
C MET A 303 -11.73 16.05 -10.15
N PHE A 304 -12.39 17.14 -10.57
CA PHE A 304 -12.86 17.30 -11.95
C PHE A 304 -11.72 17.25 -12.97
N GLY A 305 -10.56 17.82 -12.66
CA GLY A 305 -9.35 17.72 -13.48
C GLY A 305 -8.89 16.27 -13.68
N CYS A 306 -8.92 15.48 -12.61
CA CYS A 306 -8.59 14.05 -12.65
C CYS A 306 -9.53 13.26 -13.58
N VAL A 307 -10.84 13.50 -13.46
CA VAL A 307 -11.85 12.85 -14.32
C VAL A 307 -11.68 13.26 -15.78
N LEU A 308 -11.50 14.56 -16.04
CA LEU A 308 -11.33 15.11 -17.38
C LEU A 308 -10.07 14.56 -18.05
N TYR A 309 -8.94 14.59 -17.35
CA TYR A 309 -7.67 14.05 -17.83
C TYR A 309 -7.78 12.56 -18.15
N THR A 310 -8.41 11.79 -17.25
CA THR A 310 -8.58 10.35 -17.43
C THR A 310 -9.46 10.03 -18.65
N GLY A 311 -10.57 10.76 -18.81
CA GLY A 311 -11.53 10.54 -19.88
C GLY A 311 -11.07 11.04 -21.26
N LEU A 312 -10.27 12.11 -21.32
CA LEU A 312 -9.87 12.74 -22.59
C LEU A 312 -8.44 12.44 -23.01
N ILE A 313 -7.50 12.37 -22.08
CA ILE A 313 -6.07 12.21 -22.42
C ILE A 313 -5.68 10.74 -22.23
N TRP A 314 -5.83 10.23 -21.00
CA TRP A 314 -5.39 8.88 -20.67
C TRP A 314 -6.18 7.82 -21.45
N TYR A 315 -7.49 8.01 -21.65
CA TYR A 315 -8.31 7.06 -22.40
C TYR A 315 -7.81 6.86 -23.84
N PHE A 316 -7.35 7.92 -24.52
CA PHE A 316 -6.88 7.82 -25.90
C PHE A 316 -5.39 7.44 -25.98
N LEU A 317 -4.55 8.06 -25.15
CA LEU A 317 -3.09 7.86 -25.21
C LEU A 317 -2.61 6.64 -24.42
N ARG A 318 -3.43 6.11 -23.50
CA ARG A 318 -3.11 4.96 -22.63
C ARG A 318 -1.82 5.15 -21.84
N GLY A 319 -1.57 6.36 -21.34
CA GLY A 319 -0.37 6.69 -20.57
C GLY A 319 0.89 6.91 -21.42
N LYS A 320 0.78 6.98 -22.74
CA LYS A 320 1.92 7.17 -23.66
C LYS A 320 2.27 8.63 -23.91
N GLU A 321 1.64 9.58 -23.22
CA GLU A 321 2.01 10.99 -23.29
C GLU A 321 3.52 11.18 -22.98
N PRO A 322 4.25 12.03 -23.73
CA PRO A 322 5.70 12.21 -23.60
C PRO A 322 6.10 13.11 -22.41
N TRP A 323 5.28 13.17 -21.37
CA TRP A 323 5.54 13.97 -20.17
C TRP A 323 5.11 13.23 -18.89
N THR A 324 5.60 13.72 -17.76
CA THR A 324 5.18 13.26 -16.43
C THR A 324 4.89 14.47 -15.56
N PHE A 325 3.69 14.55 -14.99
CA PHE A 325 3.35 15.60 -14.03
C PHE A 325 4.11 15.42 -12.72
N LYS A 326 4.45 16.54 -12.10
CA LYS A 326 5.03 16.57 -10.75
C LYS A 326 3.94 16.45 -9.70
N LEU A 327 4.29 15.91 -8.54
CA LEU A 327 3.42 15.88 -7.37
C LEU A 327 3.47 17.24 -6.66
N LYS A 328 2.33 17.69 -6.14
CA LYS A 328 2.23 18.92 -5.34
C LYS A 328 3.11 18.79 -4.09
N GLY A 329 3.87 19.83 -3.76
CA GLY A 329 4.75 19.86 -2.59
C GLY A 329 6.17 19.30 -2.79
N ASN A 330 6.59 19.02 -4.04
CA ASN A 330 7.98 18.78 -4.43
C ASN A 330 8.40 19.71 -5.58
#